data_AF-A0A3C1NYV4-F1
#
_entry.id   AF-A0A3C1NYV4-F1
#
_cell.length_a   1.000
_cell.length_b   1.000
_cell.length_c   1.000
_cell.angle_alpha   90.00
_cell.angle_beta   90.00
_cell.angle_gamma   90.00
#
_symmetry.space_group_name_H-M   'P 1'
#
loop_
_entity.id
_entity.type
_entity.pdbx_description
1 polymer ?
#
loop_
_entity_poly.entity_id
_entity_poly.type
_entity_poly.pdbx_seq_one_letter_code
_entity_poly.pdbx_strand_id
1 'polypeptide(L)'
;IDQRSGVSARFSIACVEELSGAALRRAAITGDDEPVARVSDLVDVVPSLRGKVEFDVSEEGYEDEALALLARQAVADSWRVHLGGQASRPFLTRLVEWFDEGNTLETSDVTSSSGILAALGPMEGLGSVVTLVEPDMAVTPGLVASVMEFAAEGLWLTRRIDKDEIEGTITYGSSRPPDETGEFGS
;
A
#
# COMPACT_ATOMS: atom_id res chain seq x y z
N ILE A 1 21.73 9.19 4.13
CA ILE A 1 22.05 7.73 4.05
C ILE A 1 23.29 7.55 3.16
N ASP A 2 24.43 7.13 3.71
CA ASP A 2 25.60 6.75 2.90
C ASP A 2 25.53 5.25 2.55
N GLN A 3 25.29 4.95 1.27
CA GLN A 3 25.13 3.59 0.74
C GLN A 3 26.41 2.74 0.81
N ARG A 4 27.58 3.32 1.13
CA ARG A 4 28.85 2.58 1.28
C ARG A 4 29.18 2.17 2.72
N SER A 5 28.37 2.56 3.69
CA SER A 5 28.60 2.25 5.10
C SER A 5 27.73 1.07 5.56
N GLY A 6 28.24 0.21 6.46
CA GLY A 6 27.45 -0.88 7.07
C GLY A 6 26.23 -0.42 7.90
N VAL A 7 26.02 0.89 7.99
CA VAL A 7 24.85 1.54 8.60
C VAL A 7 23.61 1.37 7.73
N SER A 8 23.74 1.40 6.39
CA SER A 8 22.60 1.21 5.48
C SER A 8 22.01 -0.18 5.57
N ALA A 9 22.85 -1.22 5.69
CA ALA A 9 22.41 -2.59 5.85
C ALA A 9 21.63 -2.80 7.17
N ARG A 10 22.11 -2.25 8.29
CA ARG A 10 21.39 -2.34 9.57
C ARG A 10 20.07 -1.59 9.55
N PHE A 11 20.02 -0.43 8.89
CA PHE A 11 18.78 0.32 8.73
C PHE A 11 17.76 -0.49 7.92
N SER A 12 18.15 -1.05 6.77
CA SER A 12 17.26 -1.89 5.96
C SER A 12 16.77 -3.13 6.72
N ILE A 13 17.64 -3.79 7.49
CA ILE A 13 17.26 -4.92 8.35
C ILE A 13 16.21 -4.47 9.37
N ALA A 14 16.44 -3.35 10.06
CA ALA A 14 15.49 -2.82 11.03
C ALA A 14 14.15 -2.48 10.38
N CYS A 15 14.13 -1.91 9.17
CA CYS A 15 12.88 -1.67 8.43
C CYS A 15 12.11 -2.97 8.18
N VAL A 16 12.80 -4.04 7.78
CA VAL A 16 12.17 -5.35 7.53
C VAL A 16 11.65 -5.96 8.83
N GLU A 17 12.40 -5.87 9.93
CA GLU A 17 11.97 -6.37 11.25
C GLU A 17 10.73 -5.63 11.76
N GLU A 18 10.71 -4.30 11.67
CA GLU A 18 9.56 -3.47 12.07
C GLU A 18 8.34 -3.78 11.19
N LEU A 19 8.53 -3.85 9.86
CA LEU A 19 7.44 -4.18 8.94
C LEU A 19 6.87 -5.58 9.19
N SER A 20 7.74 -6.56 9.45
CA SER A 20 7.33 -7.93 9.79
C SER A 20 6.59 -7.97 11.12
N GLY A 21 7.03 -7.17 12.10
CA GLY A 21 6.37 -7.01 13.40
C GLY A 21 4.98 -6.39 13.28
N ALA A 22 4.83 -5.35 12.46
CA ALA A 22 3.54 -4.71 12.17
C ALA A 22 2.57 -5.70 11.50
N ALA A 23 3.03 -6.41 10.46
CA ALA A 23 2.24 -7.44 9.78
C ALA A 23 1.81 -8.57 10.75
N LEU A 24 2.71 -9.01 11.63
CA LEU A 24 2.41 -10.01 12.66
C LEU A 24 1.40 -9.51 13.69
N ARG A 25 1.55 -8.27 14.16
CA ARG A 25 0.60 -7.63 15.07
C ARG A 25 -0.78 -7.58 14.44
N ARG A 26 -0.88 -7.13 13.19
CA ARG A 26 -2.16 -7.09 12.47
C ARG A 26 -2.77 -8.48 12.38
N ALA A 27 -2.02 -9.47 11.90
CA ALA A 27 -2.51 -10.85 11.77
C ALA A 27 -3.03 -11.40 13.12
N ALA A 28 -2.34 -11.08 14.23
CA ALA A 28 -2.77 -11.48 15.57
C ALA A 28 -4.07 -10.78 16.02
N ILE A 29 -4.31 -9.54 15.60
CA ILE A 29 -5.54 -8.78 15.90
C ILE A 29 -6.71 -9.27 15.01
N THR A 30 -6.45 -9.47 13.72
CA THR A 30 -7.46 -9.80 12.72
C THR A 30 -7.80 -11.28 12.64
N GLY A 31 -6.92 -12.14 13.16
CA GLY A 31 -7.02 -13.59 13.04
C GLY A 31 -6.63 -14.12 11.65
N ASP A 32 -5.85 -13.37 10.88
CA ASP A 32 -5.31 -13.87 9.60
C ASP A 32 -4.27 -14.98 9.88
N ASP A 33 -4.37 -16.10 9.14
CA ASP A 33 -3.51 -17.28 9.34
C ASP A 33 -2.03 -17.01 9.01
N GLU A 34 -1.75 -16.12 8.06
CA GLU A 34 -0.41 -15.78 7.59
C GLU A 34 -0.15 -14.27 7.70
N PRO A 35 0.94 -13.86 8.39
CA PRO A 35 1.34 -12.47 8.44
C PRO A 35 2.01 -12.06 7.13
N VAL A 36 1.27 -11.44 6.24
CA VAL A 36 1.79 -10.84 4.99
C VAL A 36 1.85 -9.33 5.15
N ALA A 37 3.01 -8.73 4.89
CA ALA A 37 3.18 -7.28 4.94
C ALA A 37 2.37 -6.58 3.84
N ARG A 38 1.79 -5.43 4.17
CA ARG A 38 1.02 -4.56 3.27
C ARG A 38 1.45 -3.10 3.45
N VAL A 39 1.03 -2.23 2.53
CA VAL A 39 1.36 -0.80 2.60
C VAL A 39 0.85 -0.18 3.90
N SER A 40 -0.34 -0.58 4.37
CA SER A 40 -0.93 -0.12 5.63
C SER A 40 -0.06 -0.38 6.86
N ASP A 41 0.86 -1.36 6.83
CA ASP A 41 1.79 -1.61 7.95
C ASP A 41 2.87 -0.54 8.08
N LEU A 42 3.15 0.23 7.02
CA LEU A 42 4.23 1.23 7.04
C LEU A 42 3.93 2.40 7.97
N VAL A 43 2.66 2.63 8.32
CA VAL A 43 2.23 3.69 9.25
C VAL A 43 2.89 3.52 10.61
N ASP A 44 3.00 2.28 11.11
CA ASP A 44 3.65 1.96 12.38
C ASP A 44 5.19 1.92 12.26
N VAL A 45 5.69 1.62 11.07
CA VAL A 45 7.14 1.49 10.81
C VAL A 45 7.83 2.84 10.79
N VAL A 46 7.29 3.84 10.09
CA VAL A 46 7.95 5.14 9.88
C VAL A 46 8.35 5.85 11.19
N PRO A 47 7.48 5.97 12.21
CA PRO A 47 7.85 6.58 13.49
C PRO A 47 8.92 5.79 14.25
N SER A 48 8.91 4.46 14.17
CA SER A 48 9.89 3.58 14.84
C SER A 48 11.31 3.73 14.29
N LEU A 49 11.44 4.26 13.06
CA LEU A 49 12.70 4.44 12.36
C LEU A 49 13.38 5.78 12.66
N ARG A 50 12.66 6.75 13.24
CA ARG A 50 13.22 8.08 13.57
C ARG A 50 14.48 7.99 14.42
N GLY A 51 14.46 7.17 15.47
CA GLY A 51 15.63 6.96 16.34
C GLY A 51 16.76 6.15 15.70
N LYS A 52 16.57 5.64 14.47
CA LYS A 52 17.52 4.81 13.73
C LYS A 52 18.20 5.57 12.57
N VAL A 53 17.87 6.85 12.38
CA VAL A 53 18.44 7.72 11.34
C VAL A 53 19.04 8.98 11.97
N GLU A 54 20.22 9.37 11.50
CA GLU A 54 20.79 10.68 11.83
C GLU A 54 20.30 11.71 10.81
N PHE A 55 19.75 12.81 11.31
CA PHE A 55 19.27 13.94 10.51
C PHE A 55 20.30 15.07 10.53
N ASP A 56 20.39 15.81 9.43
CA ASP A 56 21.16 17.05 9.40
C ASP A 56 20.44 18.12 10.23
N VAL A 57 21.18 19.10 10.74
CA VAL A 57 20.65 20.24 11.51
C VAL A 57 19.63 21.03 10.69
N SER A 58 19.70 20.98 9.35
CA SER A 58 18.71 21.61 8.48
C SER A 58 17.33 20.94 8.48
N GLU A 59 17.22 19.69 8.94
CA GLU A 59 15.99 18.89 8.96
C GLU A 59 15.38 18.80 10.38
N GLU A 60 15.96 19.51 11.36
CA GLU A 60 15.50 19.49 12.75
C GLU A 60 14.04 19.98 12.85
N GLY A 61 13.15 19.11 13.34
CA GLY A 61 11.71 19.35 13.43
C GLY A 61 10.88 18.89 12.22
N TYR A 62 11.50 18.40 11.15
CA TYR A 62 10.82 17.86 9.95
C TYR A 62 11.11 16.36 9.73
N GLU A 63 11.69 15.68 10.72
CA GLU A 63 12.21 14.32 10.56
C GLU A 63 11.11 13.32 10.16
N ASP A 64 9.94 13.41 10.79
CA ASP A 64 8.82 12.51 10.55
C ASP A 64 8.24 12.73 9.13
N GLU A 65 8.17 13.97 8.67
CA GLU A 65 7.74 14.32 7.31
C GLU A 65 8.72 13.82 6.25
N ALA A 66 10.03 13.99 6.52
CA ALA A 66 11.09 13.50 5.64
C ALA A 66 11.05 11.97 5.51
N LEU A 67 10.89 11.24 6.63
CA LEU A 67 10.74 9.78 6.61
C LEU A 67 9.46 9.34 5.89
N ALA A 68 8.34 10.03 6.11
CA ALA A 68 7.09 9.74 5.40
C ALA A 68 7.24 9.96 3.89
N LEU A 69 7.94 11.02 3.47
CA LEU A 69 8.25 11.26 2.06
C LEU A 69 9.15 10.16 1.48
N LEU A 70 10.18 9.74 2.20
CA LEU A 70 11.08 8.66 1.78
C LEU A 70 10.33 7.33 1.67
N ALA A 71 9.43 7.02 2.60
CA ALA A 71 8.58 5.84 2.54
C ALA A 71 7.69 5.87 1.29
N ARG A 72 7.01 7.00 1.03
CA ARG A 72 6.20 7.19 -0.19
C ARG A 72 7.03 7.02 -1.47
N GLN A 73 8.25 7.57 -1.50
CA GLN A 73 9.15 7.41 -2.64
C GLN A 73 9.58 5.95 -2.84
N ALA A 74 9.94 5.25 -1.75
CA ALA A 74 10.32 3.84 -1.79
C ALA A 74 9.16 2.95 -2.27
N VAL A 75 7.93 3.24 -1.84
CA VAL A 75 6.72 2.57 -2.33
C VAL A 75 6.52 2.84 -3.81
N ALA A 76 6.63 4.09 -4.27
CA ALA A 76 6.47 4.46 -5.68
C ALA A 76 7.51 3.76 -6.57
N ASP A 77 8.77 3.68 -6.13
CA ASP A 77 9.84 3.04 -6.87
C ASP A 77 9.67 1.52 -6.91
N SER A 78 9.30 0.90 -5.78
CA SER A 78 8.95 -0.53 -5.74
C SER A 78 7.77 -0.83 -6.67
N TRP A 79 6.73 0.00 -6.63
CA TRP A 79 5.55 -0.17 -7.47
C TRP A 79 5.90 -0.10 -8.95
N ARG A 80 6.78 0.83 -9.35
CA ARG A 80 7.23 0.95 -10.74
C ARG A 80 7.99 -0.30 -11.20
N VAL A 81 8.78 -0.92 -10.32
CA VAL A 81 9.51 -2.16 -10.61
C VAL A 81 8.56 -3.34 -10.82
N HIS A 82 7.60 -3.53 -9.91
CA HIS A 82 6.74 -4.72 -9.91
C HIS A 82 5.48 -4.58 -10.78
N LEU A 83 4.88 -3.40 -10.83
CA LEU A 83 3.58 -3.13 -11.46
C LEU A 83 3.62 -2.04 -12.54
N GLY A 84 4.77 -1.41 -12.81
CA GLY A 84 4.89 -0.39 -13.87
C GLY A 84 5.00 -0.94 -15.30
N GLY A 85 5.13 -2.27 -15.46
CA GLY A 85 5.30 -2.94 -16.75
C GLY A 85 4.01 -3.09 -17.58
N GLN A 86 4.13 -3.57 -18.82
CA GLN A 86 2.94 -3.79 -19.68
C GLN A 86 2.05 -4.94 -19.20
N ALA A 87 2.63 -5.94 -18.52
CA ALA A 87 1.92 -7.15 -18.09
C ALA A 87 0.85 -6.87 -17.02
N SER A 88 1.05 -5.89 -16.16
CA SER A 88 0.10 -5.47 -15.12
C SER A 88 -1.00 -4.54 -15.64
N ARG A 89 -0.81 -3.88 -16.80
CA ARG A 89 -1.74 -2.85 -17.30
C ARG A 89 -3.19 -3.30 -17.41
N PRO A 90 -3.53 -4.49 -17.93
CA PRO A 90 -4.92 -4.92 -18.01
C PRO A 90 -5.60 -4.94 -16.64
N PHE A 91 -4.89 -5.47 -15.64
CA PHE A 91 -5.37 -5.51 -14.26
C PHE A 91 -5.49 -4.10 -13.66
N LEU A 92 -4.47 -3.25 -13.81
CA LEU A 92 -4.50 -1.89 -13.27
C LEU A 92 -5.61 -1.04 -13.89
N THR A 93 -5.87 -1.19 -15.20
CA THR A 93 -7.01 -0.54 -15.85
C THR A 93 -8.33 -1.01 -15.26
N ARG A 94 -8.50 -2.32 -15.07
CA ARG A 94 -9.71 -2.88 -14.45
C ARG A 94 -9.91 -2.42 -13.01
N LEU A 95 -8.82 -2.25 -12.26
CA LEU A 95 -8.89 -1.70 -10.90
C LEU A 95 -9.33 -0.24 -10.89
N VAL A 96 -8.83 0.59 -11.81
CA VAL A 96 -9.29 1.99 -11.97
C VAL A 96 -10.78 2.02 -12.36
N GLU A 97 -11.21 1.18 -13.30
CA GLU A 97 -12.61 1.07 -13.71
C GLU A 97 -13.51 0.67 -12.52
N TRP A 98 -13.06 -0.27 -11.70
CA TRP A 98 -13.76 -0.67 -10.48
C TRP A 98 -13.93 0.49 -9.50
N PHE A 99 -12.94 1.36 -9.33
CA PHE A 99 -13.09 2.59 -8.55
C PHE A 99 -14.04 3.59 -9.23
N ASP A 100 -13.92 3.79 -10.54
CA ASP A 100 -14.76 4.68 -11.34
C ASP A 100 -16.26 4.28 -11.29
N GLU A 101 -16.57 3.00 -11.02
CA GLU A 101 -17.92 2.48 -10.77
C GLU A 101 -18.50 2.88 -9.39
N GLY A 102 -17.75 3.64 -8.58
CA GLY A 102 -18.18 4.14 -7.28
C GLY A 102 -17.79 3.23 -6.10
N ASN A 103 -17.01 2.18 -6.34
CA ASN A 103 -16.48 1.35 -5.27
C ASN A 103 -15.33 2.05 -4.54
N THR A 104 -15.10 1.68 -3.29
CA THR A 104 -13.98 2.18 -2.48
C THR A 104 -13.28 1.02 -1.79
N LEU A 105 -11.98 1.19 -1.54
CA LEU A 105 -11.18 0.23 -0.79
C LEU A 105 -10.70 0.88 0.50
N GLU A 106 -11.25 0.42 1.61
CA GLU A 106 -10.86 0.85 2.96
C GLU A 106 -9.86 -0.14 3.57
N THR A 107 -8.74 0.36 4.11
CA THR A 107 -7.72 -0.44 4.78
C THR A 107 -7.10 0.30 5.97
N SER A 108 -6.47 -0.45 6.87
CA SER A 108 -5.79 0.03 8.08
C SER A 108 -4.81 -1.03 8.60
N ASP A 109 -4.07 -0.69 9.66
CA ASP A 109 -3.23 -1.62 10.43
C ASP A 109 -4.05 -2.70 11.17
N VAL A 110 -5.39 -2.63 11.15
CA VAL A 110 -6.30 -3.59 11.77
C VAL A 110 -7.36 -4.16 10.81
N THR A 111 -7.26 -3.90 9.51
CA THR A 111 -8.16 -4.49 8.49
C THR A 111 -7.69 -5.90 8.11
N SER A 112 -8.56 -6.92 8.19
CA SER A 112 -8.19 -8.29 7.83
C SER A 112 -7.99 -8.50 6.33
N SER A 113 -7.19 -9.50 5.96
CA SER A 113 -7.01 -9.90 4.56
C SER A 113 -8.34 -10.32 3.93
N SER A 114 -9.15 -11.07 4.68
CA SER A 114 -10.50 -11.46 4.27
C SER A 114 -11.42 -10.25 4.06
N GLY A 115 -11.29 -9.20 4.87
CA GLY A 115 -12.04 -7.94 4.71
C GLY A 115 -11.71 -7.23 3.40
N ILE A 116 -10.43 -7.14 3.05
CA ILE A 116 -9.98 -6.60 1.76
C ILE A 116 -10.57 -7.40 0.59
N LEU A 117 -10.50 -8.73 0.65
CA LEU A 117 -11.02 -9.59 -0.41
C LEU A 117 -12.55 -9.49 -0.53
N ALA A 118 -13.26 -9.38 0.60
CA ALA A 118 -14.71 -9.21 0.61
C ALA A 118 -15.14 -7.87 0.00
N ALA A 119 -14.41 -6.79 0.28
CA ALA A 119 -14.67 -5.47 -0.30
C ALA A 119 -14.46 -5.47 -1.82
N LEU A 120 -13.39 -6.12 -2.30
CA LEU A 120 -13.06 -6.18 -3.71
C LEU A 120 -14.04 -7.02 -4.54
N GLY A 121 -14.51 -8.13 -3.97
CA GLY A 121 -15.30 -9.13 -4.68
C GLY A 121 -14.51 -9.81 -5.83
N PRO A 122 -15.20 -10.54 -6.72
CA PRO A 122 -14.57 -11.20 -7.85
C PRO A 122 -14.01 -10.20 -8.86
N MET A 123 -12.69 -10.14 -9.00
CA MET A 123 -12.02 -9.31 -10.00
C MET A 123 -11.16 -10.15 -10.94
N GLU A 124 -11.28 -9.88 -12.23
CA GLU A 124 -10.51 -10.57 -13.26
C GLU A 124 -9.03 -10.17 -13.18
N GLY A 125 -8.13 -11.15 -13.32
CA GLY A 125 -6.69 -10.91 -13.35
C GLY A 125 -5.99 -10.90 -11.99
N LEU A 126 -6.71 -11.09 -10.87
CA LEU A 126 -6.12 -11.14 -9.52
C LEU A 126 -5.00 -12.16 -9.38
N GLY A 127 -5.25 -13.43 -9.75
CA GLY A 127 -4.23 -14.47 -9.67
C GLY A 127 -3.01 -14.18 -10.56
N SER A 128 -3.24 -13.59 -11.73
CA SER A 128 -2.17 -13.24 -12.68
C SER A 128 -1.30 -12.11 -12.17
N VAL A 129 -1.87 -11.06 -11.55
CA VAL A 129 -1.08 -9.96 -10.97
C VAL A 129 -0.31 -10.42 -9.74
N VAL A 130 -0.89 -11.28 -8.91
CA VAL A 130 -0.15 -11.86 -7.76
C VAL A 130 1.04 -12.68 -8.25
N THR A 131 0.84 -13.55 -9.23
CA THR A 131 1.92 -14.35 -9.84
C THR A 131 2.96 -13.47 -10.54
N LEU A 132 2.56 -12.31 -11.07
CA LEU A 132 3.48 -11.36 -11.67
C LEU A 132 4.39 -10.70 -10.62
N VAL A 133 3.86 -10.35 -9.45
CA VAL A 133 4.61 -9.69 -8.38
C VAL A 133 5.46 -10.69 -7.60
N GLU A 134 4.89 -11.84 -7.24
CA GLU A 134 5.52 -12.89 -6.44
C GLU A 134 5.41 -14.26 -7.15
N PRO A 135 6.21 -14.51 -8.21
CA PRO A 135 6.10 -15.71 -9.04
C PRO A 135 6.42 -17.02 -8.31
N ASP A 136 7.18 -16.94 -7.22
CA ASP A 136 7.65 -18.10 -6.45
C ASP A 136 6.78 -18.40 -5.22
N MET A 137 5.74 -17.59 -4.96
CA MET A 137 4.85 -17.76 -3.81
C MET A 137 3.50 -18.36 -4.22
N ALA A 138 2.92 -19.14 -3.30
CA ALA A 138 1.54 -19.60 -3.45
C ALA A 138 0.58 -18.41 -3.29
N VAL A 139 -0.48 -18.38 -4.08
CA VAL A 139 -1.52 -17.36 -3.96
C VAL A 139 -2.34 -17.62 -2.69
N THR A 140 -2.15 -16.79 -1.67
CA THR A 140 -2.91 -16.80 -0.41
C THR A 140 -3.77 -15.54 -0.26
N PRO A 141 -4.81 -15.54 0.59
CA PRO A 141 -5.62 -14.34 0.84
C PRO A 141 -4.80 -13.13 1.28
N GLY A 142 -3.80 -13.34 2.16
CA GLY A 142 -2.90 -12.27 2.61
C GLY A 142 -2.06 -11.70 1.47
N LEU A 143 -1.54 -12.56 0.59
CA LEU A 143 -0.76 -12.12 -0.57
C LEU A 143 -1.62 -11.36 -1.58
N VAL A 144 -2.85 -11.80 -1.83
CA VAL A 144 -3.81 -11.06 -2.65
C VAL A 144 -4.07 -9.69 -2.02
N ALA A 145 -4.41 -9.62 -0.73
CA ALA A 145 -4.66 -8.34 -0.04
C ALA A 145 -3.47 -7.38 -0.11
N SER A 146 -2.24 -7.89 0.05
CA SER A 146 -1.01 -7.10 -0.08
C SER A 146 -0.83 -6.52 -1.48
N VAL A 147 -0.95 -7.33 -2.52
CA VAL A 147 -0.82 -6.88 -3.91
C VAL A 147 -1.92 -5.88 -4.28
N MET A 148 -3.13 -6.05 -3.74
CA MET A 148 -4.23 -5.11 -3.95
C MET A 148 -3.98 -3.74 -3.33
N GLU A 149 -3.57 -3.70 -2.06
CA GLU A 149 -3.20 -2.43 -1.40
C GLU A 149 -2.03 -1.76 -2.11
N PHE A 150 -1.02 -2.54 -2.50
CA PHE A 150 0.13 -2.02 -3.22
C PHE A 150 -0.26 -1.46 -4.59
N ALA A 151 -1.15 -2.14 -5.31
CA ALA A 151 -1.67 -1.66 -6.58
C ALA A 151 -2.46 -0.35 -6.42
N ALA A 152 -3.35 -0.27 -5.44
CA ALA A 152 -4.13 0.94 -5.14
C ALA A 152 -3.23 2.12 -4.73
N GLU A 153 -2.28 1.89 -3.83
CA GLU A 153 -1.33 2.93 -3.40
C GLU A 153 -0.53 3.47 -4.58
N GLY A 154 -0.03 2.61 -5.47
CA GLY A 154 0.69 3.07 -6.66
C GLY A 154 -0.18 3.80 -7.68
N LEU A 155 -1.46 3.41 -7.84
CA LEU A 155 -2.41 4.18 -8.65
C LEU A 155 -2.62 5.58 -8.07
N TRP A 156 -2.73 5.71 -6.75
CA TRP A 156 -2.80 7.02 -6.09
C TRP A 156 -1.51 7.82 -6.28
N LEU A 157 -0.34 7.22 -6.06
CA LEU A 157 0.97 7.86 -6.26
C LEU A 157 1.19 8.31 -7.72
N THR A 158 0.52 7.66 -8.68
CA THR A 158 0.52 8.03 -10.11
C THR A 158 -0.68 8.87 -10.53
N ARG A 159 -1.46 9.38 -9.57
CA ARG A 159 -2.62 10.28 -9.74
C ARG A 159 -3.71 9.70 -10.65
N ARG A 160 -4.00 8.41 -10.50
CA ARG A 160 -5.05 7.70 -11.24
C ARG A 160 -6.32 7.47 -10.42
N ILE A 161 -6.21 7.53 -9.10
CA ILE A 161 -7.27 7.40 -8.10
C ILE A 161 -6.97 8.36 -6.94
N ASP A 162 -7.96 8.62 -6.09
CA ASP A 162 -7.80 9.43 -4.89
C ASP A 162 -7.61 8.55 -3.64
N LYS A 163 -7.06 9.17 -2.60
CA LYS A 163 -6.81 8.55 -1.29
C LYS A 163 -7.14 9.58 -0.21
N ASP A 164 -7.97 9.17 0.73
CA ASP A 164 -8.23 9.88 1.97
C ASP A 164 -7.67 9.09 3.16
N GLU A 165 -7.25 9.80 4.20
CA GLU A 165 -6.75 9.19 5.43
C GLU A 165 -7.37 9.89 6.64
N ILE A 166 -8.10 9.14 7.46
CA ILE A 166 -8.81 9.65 8.64
C ILE A 166 -8.53 8.69 9.81
N GLU A 167 -7.90 9.21 10.87
CA GLU A 167 -7.61 8.45 12.10
C GLU A 167 -6.93 7.08 11.85
N GLY A 168 -6.00 7.02 10.88
CA GLY A 168 -5.27 5.79 10.54
C GLY A 168 -6.02 4.84 9.59
N THR A 169 -7.26 5.16 9.22
CA THR A 169 -8.00 4.48 8.17
C THR A 169 -7.71 5.14 6.84
N ILE A 170 -7.27 4.34 5.86
CA ILE A 170 -6.99 4.75 4.50
C ILE A 170 -8.15 4.31 3.61
N THR A 171 -8.70 5.22 2.82
CA THR A 171 -9.73 4.93 1.84
C THR A 171 -9.27 5.34 0.44
N TYR A 172 -9.19 4.37 -0.47
CA TYR A 172 -8.95 4.62 -1.89
C TYR A 172 -10.28 4.69 -2.65
N GLY A 173 -10.38 5.61 -3.60
CA GLY A 173 -11.60 5.82 -4.39
C GLY A 173 -11.34 6.46 -5.75
N SER A 174 -12.39 6.58 -6.56
CA SER A 174 -12.33 7.27 -7.86
C SER A 174 -11.80 8.69 -7.71
N SER A 175 -10.90 9.10 -8.62
CA SER A 175 -10.53 10.52 -8.77
C SER A 175 -11.46 11.29 -9.72
N ARG A 176 -12.43 10.60 -10.34
CA ARG A 176 -13.48 11.28 -11.11
C ARG A 176 -14.50 11.83 -10.12
N PRO A 177 -14.93 13.09 -10.31
CA PRO A 177 -16.06 13.60 -9.55
C PRO A 177 -17.27 12.67 -9.76
N PRO A 178 -18.09 12.45 -8.72
CA PRO A 178 -19.32 11.68 -8.87
C PRO A 178 -20.14 12.29 -9.99
N ASP A 179 -20.63 11.45 -10.89
CA ASP A 179 -21.41 11.89 -12.04
C ASP A 179 -22.67 12.60 -11.52
N GLU A 180 -22.75 13.94 -11.65
CA GLU A 180 -23.95 14.72 -11.37
C GLU A 180 -25.02 14.43 -12.45
N THR A 181 -25.45 13.18 -12.56
CA THR A 181 -26.53 12.80 -13.48
C THR A 181 -27.90 13.06 -12.83
N GLY A 182 -28.32 14.32 -12.91
CA GLY A 182 -29.66 14.69 -13.37
C GLY A 182 -30.85 14.50 -12.41
N GLU A 183 -30.96 15.33 -11.39
CA GLU A 183 -32.26 15.70 -10.79
C GLU A 183 -32.70 17.10 -11.27
N PHE A 184 -32.95 17.23 -12.58
CA PHE A 184 -33.83 18.28 -13.10
C PHE A 184 -34.65 17.69 -14.24
N GLY A 185 -35.79 17.10 -13.91
CA GLY A 185 -36.69 16.58 -14.94
C GLY A 185 -37.92 15.86 -14.42
N SER A 186 -38.84 16.57 -13.75
CA SER A 186 -40.29 16.65 -14.06
C SER A 186 -41.03 17.43 -12.97
#